data_AF-A0A535NQN9-F1
#
_entry.id   AF-A0A535NQN9-F1
#
_cell.length_a   1.000
_cell.length_b   1.000
_cell.length_c   1.000
_cell.angle_alpha   90.00
_cell.angle_beta   90.00
_cell.angle_gamma   90.00
#
_symmetry.space_group_name_H-M   'P 1'
#
loop_
_entity.id
_entity.type
_entity.pdbx_description
1 polymer ?
#
loop_
_entity_poly.entity_id
_entity_poly.type
_entity_poly.pdbx_seq_one_letter_code
_entity_poly.pdbx_strand_id
1 'polypeptide(L)'
;MFEQLEAVRARYNSITERLSDPAVHADLKELQRLGKEQAQLRDLVQLYDAYRRAERGMAEARELSEHERDPEMQAYARQEFEKQ
;
A
#
# COMPACT_ATOMS: atom_id res chain seq x y z
N MET A 1 8.07 -11.66 -8.44
CA MET A 1 6.71 -12.15 -8.07
C MET A 1 5.74 -11.00 -7.81
N PHE A 2 6.10 -9.98 -7.01
CA PHE A 2 5.25 -8.79 -6.81
C PHE A 2 5.37 -7.70 -7.90
N GLU A 3 6.25 -7.87 -8.89
CA GLU A 3 6.51 -6.85 -9.93
C GLU A 3 5.25 -6.46 -10.71
N GLN A 4 4.34 -7.42 -10.95
CA GLN A 4 3.06 -7.14 -11.59
C GLN A 4 2.14 -6.28 -10.72
N LEU A 5 2.16 -6.48 -9.40
CA LEU A 5 1.37 -5.69 -8.45
C LEU A 5 1.93 -4.28 -8.29
N GLU A 6 3.26 -4.12 -8.33
CA GLU A 6 3.88 -2.78 -8.40
C GLU A 6 3.56 -2.07 -9.71
N ALA A 7 3.54 -2.78 -10.85
CA ALA A 7 3.12 -2.18 -12.12
C ALA A 7 1.64 -1.72 -12.09
N VAL A 8 0.76 -2.53 -11.49
CA VAL A 8 -0.65 -2.17 -11.28
C VAL A 8 -0.79 -0.95 -10.36
N ARG A 9 -0.03 -0.90 -9.26
CA ARG A 9 0.00 0.23 -8.33
C ARG A 9 0.53 1.51 -8.99
N ALA A 10 1.61 1.41 -9.77
CA ALA A 10 2.14 2.53 -10.54
C ALA A 10 1.11 3.07 -11.54
N ARG A 11 0.39 2.17 -12.22
CA ARG A 11 -0.70 2.56 -13.13
C ARG A 11 -1.84 3.26 -12.40
N TYR A 12 -2.29 2.73 -11.27
CA TYR A 12 -3.33 3.35 -10.43
C TYR A 12 -2.94 4.76 -9.98
N ASN A 13 -1.69 4.96 -9.53
CA ASN A 13 -1.17 6.25 -9.12
C ASN A 13 -1.13 7.24 -10.28
N SER A 14 -0.62 6.81 -11.45
CA SER A 14 -0.58 7.63 -12.66
C SER A 14 -1.98 8.05 -13.11
N ILE A 15 -2.97 7.15 -13.06
CA ILE A 15 -4.36 7.49 -13.38
C ILE A 15 -4.90 8.51 -12.38
N THR A 16 -4.63 8.33 -11.09
CA THR A 16 -5.10 9.23 -10.04
C THR A 16 -4.51 10.63 -10.18
N GLU A 17 -3.22 10.73 -10.54
CA GLU A 17 -2.58 12.00 -10.86
C GLU A 17 -3.21 12.65 -12.10
N ARG A 18 -3.39 11.89 -13.19
CA ARG A 18 -4.06 12.41 -14.40
C ARG A 18 -5.49 12.87 -14.14
N LEU A 19 -6.22 12.19 -13.26
CA LEU A 19 -7.57 12.58 -12.85
C LEU A 19 -7.61 13.87 -12.03
N SER A 20 -6.46 14.39 -11.57
CA SER A 20 -6.36 15.72 -10.94
C SER A 20 -6.10 16.86 -11.93
N ASP A 21 -5.80 16.55 -13.20
CA ASP A 21 -5.56 17.53 -14.25
C ASP A 21 -6.88 18.16 -14.74
N PRO A 22 -7.05 19.50 -14.66
CA PRO A 22 -8.21 20.21 -15.20
C PRO A 22 -8.51 19.91 -16.68
N ALA A 23 -7.48 19.61 -17.49
CA ALA A 23 -7.65 19.25 -18.89
C ALA A 23 -8.41 17.93 -19.06
N VAL A 24 -8.23 16.97 -18.14
CA VAL A 24 -8.98 15.71 -18.12
C VAL A 24 -10.43 15.95 -17.70
N HIS A 25 -10.68 16.88 -16.78
CA HIS A 25 -12.04 17.26 -16.39
C HIS A 25 -12.83 17.92 -17.53
N ALA A 26 -12.15 18.59 -18.47
CA ALA A 26 -12.77 19.18 -19.65
C ALA A 26 -13.16 18.14 -20.73
N ASP A 27 -12.58 16.93 -20.69
CA ASP A 27 -12.94 15.81 -21.58
C ASP A 27 -13.70 14.72 -20.81
N LEU A 28 -15.04 14.76 -20.88
CA LEU A 28 -15.91 13.82 -20.20
C LEU A 28 -15.64 12.36 -20.58
N LYS A 29 -15.22 12.09 -21.82
CA LYS A 29 -14.95 10.72 -22.29
C LYS A 29 -13.67 10.18 -21.66
N GLU A 30 -12.61 10.99 -21.62
CA GLU A 30 -11.36 10.62 -20.99
C GLU A 30 -11.51 10.50 -19.47
N LEU A 31 -12.25 11.42 -18.82
CA LEU A 31 -12.58 11.36 -17.40
C LEU A 31 -13.30 10.06 -17.02
N GLN A 32 -14.33 9.67 -17.79
CA GLN A 32 -15.05 8.42 -17.55
C GLN A 32 -14.17 7.19 -17.77
N ARG A 33 -13.31 7.20 -18.80
CA ARG A 33 -12.40 6.10 -19.11
C ARG A 33 -11.40 5.89 -17.96
N LEU A 34 -10.74 6.96 -17.53
CA LEU A 34 -9.78 6.94 -16.43
C LEU A 34 -10.44 6.60 -15.09
N GLY A 35 -11.62 7.15 -14.80
CA GLY A 35 -12.36 6.83 -13.58
C GLY A 35 -12.75 5.35 -13.48
N LYS A 36 -13.20 4.73 -14.57
CA LYS A 36 -13.49 3.29 -14.62
C LYS A 36 -12.24 2.45 -14.41
N GLU A 37 -11.15 2.81 -15.09
CA GLU A 37 -9.87 2.12 -14.95
C GLU A 37 -9.34 2.23 -13.51
N GLN A 38 -9.40 3.42 -12.90
CA GLN A 38 -9.02 3.64 -11.49
C GLN A 38 -9.85 2.78 -10.54
N ALA A 39 -11.17 2.71 -10.74
CA ALA A 39 -12.07 1.93 -9.90
C ALA A 39 -11.76 0.43 -9.98
N GLN A 40 -11.46 -0.09 -11.16
CA GLN A 40 -11.10 -1.51 -11.36
C GLN A 40 -9.80 -1.89 -10.66
N LEU A 41 -8.84 -0.97 -10.56
CA LEU A 41 -7.55 -1.22 -9.93
C LEU A 41 -7.54 -0.96 -8.41
N ARG A 42 -8.51 -0.21 -7.90
CA ARG A 42 -8.54 0.30 -6.52
C ARG A 42 -8.41 -0.80 -5.48
N ASP A 43 -9.27 -1.81 -5.53
CA ASP A 43 -9.34 -2.84 -4.49
C ASP A 43 -8.05 -3.65 -4.42
N LEU A 44 -7.47 -3.98 -5.59
CA LEU A 44 -6.20 -4.71 -5.68
C LEU A 44 -5.04 -3.89 -5.11
N VAL A 45 -4.96 -2.60 -5.44
CA VAL A 45 -3.91 -1.71 -4.92
C VAL A 45 -4.06 -1.51 -3.41
N GLN A 46 -5.28 -1.32 -2.90
CA GLN A 46 -5.53 -1.17 -1.47
C GLN A 46 -5.12 -2.42 -0.68
N LEU A 47 -5.45 -3.60 -1.19
CA LEU A 47 -5.05 -4.87 -0.58
C LEU A 47 -3.52 -5.02 -0.60
N TYR A 48 -2.88 -4.67 -1.71
CA TYR A 48 -1.43 -4.74 -1.83
C TYR A 48 -0.71 -3.74 -0.89
N ASP A 49 -1.21 -2.52 -0.76
CA ASP A 49 -0.69 -1.51 0.17
C ASP A 49 -0.91 -1.92 1.64
N ALA A 50 -2.01 -2.62 1.95
CA ALA A 50 -2.24 -3.20 3.28
C ALA A 50 -1.22 -4.31 3.58
N TYR A 51 -1.02 -5.23 2.63
CA TYR A 51 0.00 -6.29 2.75
C TYR A 51 1.40 -5.70 2.98
N ARG A 52 1.81 -4.71 2.19
CA ARG A 52 3.13 -4.07 2.33
C ARG A 52 3.30 -3.34 3.66
N ARG A 53 2.22 -2.79 4.22
CA ARG A 53 2.25 -2.19 5.56
C ARG A 53 2.44 -3.23 6.65
N ALA A 54 1.71 -4.34 6.59
CA ALA A 54 1.87 -5.45 7.54
C ALA A 54 3.29 -6.05 7.45
N GLU A 55 3.81 -6.28 6.25
CA GLU A 55 5.16 -6.78 6.03
C GLU A 55 6.23 -5.87 6.65
N ARG A 56 6.12 -4.54 6.45
CA ARG A 56 7.01 -3.57 7.09
C ARG A 56 6.87 -3.56 8.62
N GLY A 57 5.63 -3.55 9.13
CA GLY A 57 5.39 -3.58 10.57
C GLY A 57 5.99 -4.83 11.24
N MET A 58 5.89 -5.99 10.59
CA MET A 58 6.55 -7.22 11.05
C MET A 58 8.07 -7.10 11.04
N ALA A 59 8.65 -6.54 9.97
CA ALA A 59 10.09 -6.36 9.87
C ALA A 59 10.63 -5.38 10.94
N GLU A 60 9.95 -4.26 11.14
CA GLU A 60 10.27 -3.25 12.16
C GLU A 60 10.15 -3.82 13.59
N ALA A 61 9.06 -4.55 13.88
CA ALA A 61 8.87 -5.20 15.18
C ALA A 61 9.95 -6.28 15.46
N ARG A 62 10.35 -7.01 14.42
CA ARG A 62 11.43 -8.00 14.52
C ARG A 62 12.78 -7.33 14.77
N GLU A 63 13.11 -6.27 14.02
CA GLU A 63 14.33 -5.50 14.21
C GLU A 63 14.41 -4.91 15.62
N LEU A 64 13.31 -4.35 16.12
CA LEU A 64 13.22 -3.87 17.49
C LEU A 64 13.47 -5.02 18.49
N SER A 65 12.80 -6.17 18.34
CA SER A 65 13.02 -7.31 19.23
C SER A 65 14.45 -7.87 19.19
N GLU A 66 15.15 -7.79 18.06
CA GLU A 66 16.52 -8.28 17.90
C GLU A 66 17.56 -7.30 18.46
N HIS A 67 17.28 -5.99 18.46
CA HIS A 67 18.19 -4.95 18.96
C HIS A 67 17.89 -4.48 20.38
N GLU A 68 16.70 -4.77 20.91
CA GLU A 68 16.34 -4.48 22.29
C GLU A 68 17.04 -5.43 23.25
N ARG A 69 17.84 -4.89 24.18
CA ARG A 69 18.62 -5.68 25.15
C ARG A 69 17.92 -5.80 26.50
N ASP A 70 16.82 -5.10 26.69
CA ASP A 70 15.99 -5.18 27.88
C ASP A 70 15.00 -6.36 27.77
N PRO A 71 15.08 -7.37 28.65
CA PRO A 71 14.22 -8.55 28.60
C PRO A 71 12.71 -8.24 28.69
N GLU A 72 12.30 -7.18 29.40
CA GLU A 72 10.89 -6.81 29.50
C GLU A 72 10.35 -6.25 28.17
N MET A 73 11.15 -5.45 27.47
CA MET A 73 10.77 -4.87 26.19
C MET A 73 10.78 -5.91 25.06
N GLN A 74 11.66 -6.92 25.10
CA GLN A 74 11.60 -8.06 24.18
C GLN A 74 10.31 -8.88 24.34
N ALA A 75 9.86 -9.10 25.58
CA ALA A 75 8.61 -9.82 25.85
C ALA A 75 7.39 -9.05 25.34
N TYR A 76 7.39 -7.71 25.51
CA TYR A 76 6.35 -6.84 24.98
C TYR A 76 6.28 -6.84 23.45
N ALA A 77 7.41 -6.69 22.76
CA ALA A 77 7.48 -6.71 21.29
C ALA A 77 6.99 -8.05 20.70
N ARG A 78 7.33 -9.18 21.34
CA ARG A 78 6.83 -10.51 20.94
C ARG A 78 5.31 -10.64 21.09
N GLN A 79 4.73 -10.13 22.19
CA GLN A 79 3.29 -10.14 22.38
C GLN A 79 2.56 -9.29 21.33
N GLU A 80 3.11 -8.13 20.95
CA GLU A 80 2.51 -7.31 19.90
C GLU A 80 2.61 -7.98 18.52
N PHE A 81 3.68 -8.72 18.25
CA PHE A 81 3.83 -9.53 17.03
C PHE A 81 2.80 -10.68 16.95
N GLU A 82 2.45 -11.31 18.07
CA GLU A 82 1.45 -12.38 18.13
C GLU A 82 0.00 -11.90 17.99
N LYS A 83 -0.26 -10.60 18.17
CA LYS A 83 -1.62 -10.03 18.13
C LYS A 83 -2.05 -9.51 16.75
N GLN A 84 -1.14 -9.40 15.78
CA GLN A 84 -1.45 -9.00 14.40
C GLN A 84 -1.83 -10.20 13.53
#